data_AF-A0A0Q7NGN0-F1
#
_entry.id   AF-A0A0Q7NGN0-F1
#
_cell.length_a   1.000
_cell.length_b   1.000
_cell.length_c   1.000
_cell.angle_alpha   90.00
_cell.angle_beta   90.00
_cell.angle_gamma   90.00
#
_symmetry.space_group_name_H-M   'P 1'
#
loop_
_entity.id
_entity.type
_entity.pdbx_description
1 polymer ?
#
loop_
_entity_poly.entity_id
_entity_poly.type
_entity_poly.pdbx_seq_one_letter_code
_entity_poly.pdbx_strand_id
1 'polypeptide(L)'
;MRGAAAKMGDLRDRLNAILTNLETSLDARGAAWGGDGYGSTFADGDQGYLAARENLTEGIRNTAMTFDSYSDGQYEAATLLARTERRSKDSF
;
A
#
# COMPACT_ATOMS: atom_id res chain seq x y z
N MET A 1 15.93 2.13 14.40
CA MET A 1 14.46 2.24 14.53
C MET A 1 13.89 3.39 13.68
N ARG A 2 14.11 4.68 14.01
CA ARG A 2 13.52 5.80 13.24
C ARG A 2 13.85 5.81 11.73
N GLY A 3 15.10 5.52 11.36
CA GLY A 3 15.48 5.46 9.94
C GLY A 3 14.87 4.28 9.17
N ALA A 4 14.57 3.17 9.85
CA ALA A 4 13.86 2.04 9.24
C ALA A 4 12.37 2.36 9.10
N ALA A 5 11.77 3.02 10.09
CA ALA A 5 10.39 3.48 10.05
C ALA A 5 10.16 4.43 8.87
N ALA A 6 11.06 5.41 8.69
CA ALA A 6 11.02 6.34 7.56
C ALA A 6 11.07 5.62 6.20
N LYS A 7 11.92 4.58 6.06
CA LYS A 7 12.00 3.77 4.84
C LYS A 7 10.72 2.98 4.56
N MET A 8 10.06 2.46 5.60
CA MET A 8 8.77 1.77 5.43
C MET A 8 7.67 2.74 5.00
N GLY A 9 7.66 3.95 5.56
CA GLY A 9 6.77 5.03 5.12
C GLY A 9 7.00 5.42 3.66
N ASP A 10 8.26 5.59 3.24
CA ASP A 10 8.61 5.85 1.84
C ASP A 10 8.12 4.73 0.90
N LEU A 11 8.28 3.46 1.30
CA LEU A 11 7.81 2.34 0.50
C LEU A 11 6.28 2.32 0.37
N ARG A 12 5.55 2.58 1.47
CA ARG A 12 4.09 2.78 1.47
C ARG A 12 3.69 3.86 0.47
N ASP A 13 4.34 5.02 0.53
CA ASP A 13 4.01 6.17 -0.33
C ASP A 13 4.28 5.87 -1.80
N ARG A 14 5.37 5.17 -2.11
CA ARG A 14 5.68 4.72 -3.47
C ARG A 14 4.68 3.71 -4.00
N LEU A 15 4.22 2.76 -3.19
CA LEU A 15 3.16 1.82 -3.59
C LEU A 15 1.84 2.55 -3.88
N ASN A 16 1.44 3.47 -3.01
CA ASN A 16 0.25 4.28 -3.22
C ASN A 16 0.36 5.11 -4.51
N ALA A 17 1.50 5.74 -4.77
CA ALA A 17 1.72 6.51 -5.99
C ALA A 17 1.65 5.64 -7.26
N ILE A 18 2.23 4.43 -7.24
CA ILE A 18 2.12 3.49 -8.36
C ILE A 18 0.65 3.11 -8.60
N LEU A 19 -0.09 2.79 -7.53
CA LEU A 19 -1.50 2.43 -7.64
C LEU A 19 -2.35 3.56 -8.21
N THR A 20 -2.19 4.78 -7.68
CA THR A 20 -2.90 5.96 -8.17
C THR A 20 -2.58 6.24 -9.65
N ASN A 21 -1.32 6.10 -10.05
CA ASN A 21 -0.92 6.27 -11.45
C ASN A 21 -1.53 5.19 -12.36
N LEU A 22 -1.58 3.94 -11.89
CA LEU A 22 -2.21 2.83 -12.60
C LEU A 22 -3.72 3.07 -12.76
N GLU A 23 -4.43 3.36 -11.66
CA GLU A 23 -5.87 3.64 -11.67
C GLU A 23 -6.19 4.80 -12.61
N THR A 24 -5.48 5.93 -12.48
CA THR A 24 -5.65 7.10 -13.36
C THR A 24 -5.43 6.75 -14.83
N SER A 25 -4.39 5.96 -15.13
CA SER A 25 -4.04 5.56 -16.50
C SER A 25 -5.04 4.58 -17.11
N LEU A 26 -5.72 3.77 -16.29
CA LEU A 26 -6.75 2.85 -16.73
C LEU A 26 -8.09 3.56 -16.91
N ASP A 27 -8.47 4.41 -15.97
CA ASP A 27 -9.72 5.17 -16.03
C ASP A 27 -9.72 6.14 -17.23
N ALA A 28 -8.57 6.74 -17.56
CA ALA A 28 -8.42 7.58 -18.75
C ALA A 28 -8.59 6.82 -20.09
N ARG A 29 -8.42 5.49 -20.10
CA ARG A 29 -8.53 4.67 -21.32
C ARG A 29 -9.92 4.05 -21.50
N GLY A 30 -10.72 3.95 -20.44
CA GLY A 30 -12.03 3.32 -20.48
C GLY A 30 -11.98 1.82 -20.85
N ALA A 31 -13.14 1.23 -21.13
CA ALA A 31 -13.26 -0.17 -21.53
C ALA A 31 -12.90 -0.36 -23.01
N ALA A 32 -11.62 -0.62 -23.29
CA ALA A 32 -11.12 -0.82 -24.66
C ALA A 32 -11.63 -2.09 -25.35
N TRP A 33 -12.23 -3.02 -24.59
CA TRP A 33 -12.71 -4.33 -25.06
C TRP A 33 -14.17 -4.32 -25.55
N GLY A 34 -14.90 -3.20 -25.43
CA GLY A 34 -16.29 -3.10 -25.89
C GLY A 34 -17.30 -3.86 -25.00
N GLY A 35 -18.59 -3.75 -25.35
CA GLY A 35 -19.70 -4.40 -24.62
C GLY A 35 -20.36 -5.55 -25.38
N ASP A 36 -19.67 -6.10 -26.39
CA ASP A 36 -20.13 -7.28 -27.10
C ASP A 36 -19.79 -8.57 -26.31
N GLY A 37 -20.27 -9.73 -26.78
CA GLY A 37 -20.06 -10.99 -26.08
C GLY A 37 -18.58 -11.35 -25.88
N TYR A 38 -17.69 -10.89 -26.77
CA TYR A 38 -16.25 -11.09 -26.63
C TYR A 38 -15.64 -10.17 -25.56
N GLY A 39 -16.00 -8.89 -25.57
CA GLY A 39 -15.61 -7.91 -24.55
C GLY A 39 -16.07 -8.31 -23.15
N SER A 40 -17.33 -8.74 -23.01
CA SER A 40 -17.86 -9.24 -21.74
C SER A 40 -17.16 -10.50 -21.25
N THR A 41 -16.83 -11.45 -22.15
CA THR A 41 -16.09 -12.67 -21.76
C THR A 41 -14.70 -12.36 -21.22
N PHE A 42 -14.06 -11.30 -21.73
CA PHE A 42 -12.75 -10.85 -21.25
C PHE A 42 -12.84 -10.10 -19.92
N ALA A 43 -13.83 -9.22 -19.78
CA ALA A 43 -13.88 -8.27 -18.68
C ALA A 43 -14.61 -8.79 -17.45
N ASP A 44 -15.72 -9.48 -17.67
CA ASP A 44 -16.67 -9.87 -16.64
C ASP A 44 -16.33 -11.24 -16.04
N GLY A 45 -17.03 -11.59 -14.96
CA GLY A 45 -16.87 -12.85 -14.24
C GLY A 45 -15.74 -12.84 -13.21
N ASP A 46 -15.75 -13.84 -12.33
CA ASP A 46 -14.86 -13.91 -11.15
C ASP A 46 -13.36 -13.98 -11.49
N GLN A 47 -13.02 -14.34 -12.73
CA GLN A 47 -11.66 -14.39 -13.25
C GLN A 47 -11.44 -13.41 -14.42
N GLY A 48 -12.42 -12.55 -14.69
CA GLY A 48 -12.34 -11.52 -15.71
C GLY A 48 -11.37 -10.41 -15.33
N TYR A 49 -11.04 -9.56 -16.32
CA TYR A 49 -10.13 -8.43 -16.12
C TYR A 49 -10.55 -7.52 -14.97
N LEU A 50 -11.86 -7.26 -14.80
CA LEU A 50 -12.36 -6.38 -13.74
C LEU A 50 -12.08 -6.94 -12.35
N ALA A 51 -12.35 -8.23 -12.13
CA ALA A 51 -12.04 -8.92 -10.88
C ALA A 51 -10.53 -8.96 -10.62
N ALA A 52 -9.72 -9.23 -11.65
CA ALA A 52 -8.26 -9.22 -11.53
C ALA A 52 -7.71 -7.83 -11.16
N ARG A 53 -8.26 -6.76 -11.75
CA ARG A 53 -7.92 -5.36 -11.43
C ARG A 53 -8.25 -5.04 -9.97
N GLU A 54 -9.44 -5.40 -9.52
CA GLU A 54 -9.88 -5.18 -8.14
C GLU A 54 -8.98 -5.90 -7.13
N ASN A 55 -8.75 -7.20 -7.35
CA ASN A 55 -7.88 -8.02 -6.50
C ASN A 55 -6.45 -7.48 -6.43
N LEU A 56 -5.89 -7.02 -7.55
CA LEU A 56 -4.56 -6.41 -7.57
C LEU A 56 -4.53 -5.11 -6.77
N THR A 57 -5.55 -4.27 -6.96
CA THR A 57 -5.71 -2.99 -6.27
C THR A 57 -5.80 -3.19 -4.76
N GLU A 58 -6.61 -4.14 -4.33
CA GLU A 58 -6.77 -4.50 -2.92
C GLU A 58 -5.48 -5.07 -2.33
N GLY A 59 -4.81 -5.98 -3.04
CA GLY A 59 -3.53 -6.56 -2.60
C GLY A 59 -2.44 -5.51 -2.39
N ILE A 60 -2.35 -4.52 -3.28
CA ILE A 60 -1.40 -3.40 -3.14
C ILE A 60 -1.77 -2.53 -1.92
N ARG A 61 -3.05 -2.20 -1.74
CA ARG A 61 -3.52 -1.43 -0.56
C ARG A 61 -3.21 -2.15 0.75
N ASN A 62 -3.46 -3.46 0.81
CA ASN A 62 -3.15 -4.27 1.99
C ASN A 62 -1.64 -4.31 2.29
N THR A 63 -0.82 -4.36 1.25
CA THR A 63 0.64 -4.29 1.39
C THR A 63 1.08 -2.92 1.92
N ALA A 64 0.50 -1.84 1.40
CA ALA A 64 0.79 -0.48 1.87
C ALA A 64 0.41 -0.29 3.34
N MET A 65 -0.77 -0.76 3.78
CA MET A 65 -1.18 -0.75 5.18
C MET A 65 -0.25 -1.55 6.09
N THR A 66 0.30 -2.66 5.59
CA THR A 66 1.29 -3.46 6.33
C THR A 66 2.57 -2.66 6.58
N PHE A 67 3.09 -1.98 5.56
CA PHE A 67 4.28 -1.14 5.72
C PHE A 67 4.05 0.07 6.62
N ASP A 68 2.84 0.64 6.58
CA ASP A 68 2.42 1.70 7.48
C ASP A 68 2.48 1.24 8.95
N SER A 69 1.84 0.10 9.24
CA SER A 69 1.85 -0.51 10.58
C SER A 69 3.26 -0.81 11.08
N TYR A 70 4.16 -1.26 10.20
CA TYR A 70 5.56 -1.48 10.54
C TYR A 70 6.32 -0.17 10.81
N SER A 71 6.02 0.89 10.06
CA SER A 71 6.60 2.22 10.30
C SER A 71 6.22 2.71 11.70
N ASP A 72 4.92 2.67 12.01
CA ASP A 72 4.37 3.15 13.28
C ASP A 72 4.95 2.38 14.47
N GLY A 73 4.93 1.04 14.42
CA GLY A 73 5.49 0.21 15.48
C GLY A 73 6.99 0.48 15.72
N GLN A 74 7.75 0.78 14.66
CA GLN A 74 9.16 1.15 14.80
C GLN A 74 9.37 2.55 15.38
N TYR A 75 8.48 3.51 15.08
CA TYR A 75 8.50 4.84 15.72
C TYR A 75 8.14 4.77 17.20
N GLU A 76 7.15 3.97 17.56
CA GLU A 76 6.76 3.72 18.94
C GLU A 76 7.89 3.07 19.72
N ALA A 77 8.49 2.00 19.18
CA ALA A 77 9.64 1.34 19.80
C ALA A 77 10.82 2.29 19.99
N ALA A 78 11.13 3.13 18.99
CA ALA A 78 12.18 4.14 19.11
C ALA A 78 11.89 5.15 20.24
N THR A 79 10.63 5.54 20.39
CA THR A 79 10.18 6.49 21.40
C THR A 79 10.24 5.88 22.80
N LEU A 80 9.83 4.62 22.94
CA LEU A 80 9.91 3.89 24.21
C LEU A 80 11.36 3.70 24.67
N LEU A 81 12.25 3.29 23.76
CA LEU A 81 13.67 3.12 24.06
C LEU A 81 14.30 4.44 24.51
N ALA A 82 14.08 5.54 23.79
CA ALA A 82 14.58 6.86 24.17
C ALA A 82 14.08 7.33 25.54
N ARG A 83 12.81 7.04 25.89
CA ARG A 83 12.24 7.35 27.21
C ARG A 83 12.89 6.51 28.32
N THR A 84 13.16 5.24 28.06
CA THR A 84 13.80 4.34 29.03
C THR A 84 15.27 4.71 29.25
N GLU A 85 16.02 5.03 28.20
CA GLU A 85 17.40 5.51 28.30
C GLU A 85 17.49 6.80 29.12
N ARG A 86 16.58 7.76 28.91
CA ARG A 86 16.56 9.01 29.67
C ARG A 86 16.31 8.76 31.16
N ARG A 87 15.28 7.98 31.50
CA ARG A 87 15.01 7.60 32.89
C ARG A 87 16.17 6.86 33.55
N SER A 88 16.85 5.99 32.80
CA SER A 88 18.04 5.31 33.31
C SER A 88 19.19 6.28 33.59
N LYS A 89 19.39 7.32 32.75
CA LYS A 89 20.42 8.34 32.97
C LYS A 89 20.14 9.24 34.18
N ASP A 90 18.87 9.54 34.45
CA ASP A 90 18.47 10.37 35.59
C ASP A 90 18.57 9.63 36.94
N SER A 91 18.74 8.30 36.92
CA SER A 91 18.75 7.44 38.12
C SER A 91 20.16 7.07 38.60
N PHE A 92 21.23 7.65 38.02
CA PHE A 92 22.62 7.47 38.44
C PHE A 92 23.23 8.76 38.97
#